data_AF-A0A960B8T8-F1
#
_entry.id   AF-A0A960B8T8-F1
#
_cell.length_a   1.000
_cell.length_b   1.000
_cell.length_c   1.000
_cell.angle_alpha   90.00
_cell.angle_beta   90.00
_cell.angle_gamma   90.00
#
_symmetry.space_group_name_H-M   'P 1'
#
loop_
_entity.id
_entity.type
_entity.pdbx_description
1 polymer ?
#
loop_
_entity_poly.entity_id
_entity_poly.type
_entity_poly.pdbx_seq_one_letter_code
_entity_poly.pdbx_strand_id
1 'polypeptide(L)'
;MTDAANRTARILATLSLSLVLAGGGLSSPVAAHAAGAGSTVGTPDLVGRSAATSVTRVTTIVTQPANLAISRYGTRTKGSFTVVASGLKLTYKWQRRPASGGVWKTITGARSASYTVRVGTWPSGTRFRVKVSGTGGTVTSRVARLTVLKPTKTPAKDAEKAFGLTGLTQGVDLSAYQYLPSGRIKMAKVAERVGTDGFTILRNGSGARPRKVAYTDACTGQAMRTGAKPVVEDCAYATFADQATSAGLSLGHYWFNGWIDSIDTTSQDLFAGGFTPEDSAATFVSWLKADGNYTKKSTDPLVLDVEAGHAWTKKKDGKKYTLTLRAWNPAEATAFITEVKALLTADGYHPNLYVYMSANAASKKVNGVYRWADVAPIARLWVASWGTDNGRIPDSQPKVGPWASHGGWSLWQYSSNARIAGSGVGALDGDIAKADAWTPNA
;
A
#
# COMPACT_ATOMS: atom_id res chain seq x y z
N MET A 1 -59.02 -6.84 -8.68
CA MET A 1 -59.76 -7.98 -8.12
C MET A 1 -58.81 -9.17 -8.10
N THR A 2 -58.41 -9.75 -6.97
CA THR A 2 -58.62 -9.33 -5.57
C THR A 2 -57.56 -9.99 -4.66
N ASP A 3 -57.42 -9.45 -3.44
CA ASP A 3 -56.68 -9.91 -2.25
C ASP A 3 -56.74 -11.42 -1.91
N ALA A 4 -55.89 -12.03 -1.06
CA ALA A 4 -54.56 -11.73 -0.46
C ALA A 4 -54.10 -13.04 0.31
N ALA A 5 -53.27 -13.15 1.37
CA ALA A 5 -52.55 -12.21 2.25
C ALA A 5 -51.38 -12.88 3.05
N ASN A 6 -50.48 -12.04 3.58
CA ASN A 6 -49.73 -12.17 4.85
C ASN A 6 -48.98 -13.47 5.25
N ARG A 7 -47.67 -13.31 5.51
CA ARG A 7 -47.15 -13.02 6.88
C ARG A 7 -45.80 -12.30 6.85
N THR A 8 -45.32 -11.83 8.00
CA THR A 8 -44.49 -10.61 8.09
C THR A 8 -43.32 -10.74 9.08
N ALA A 9 -42.15 -10.23 8.71
CA ALA A 9 -41.16 -9.67 9.65
C ALA A 9 -40.29 -8.61 8.94
N ARG A 10 -40.05 -7.47 9.58
CA ARG A 10 -39.11 -6.43 9.13
C ARG A 10 -38.21 -6.05 10.29
N ILE A 11 -36.93 -5.79 10.01
CA ILE A 11 -36.07 -4.95 10.85
C ILE A 11 -35.51 -3.86 9.94
N LEU A 12 -35.74 -2.60 10.30
CA LEU A 12 -35.17 -1.42 9.64
C LEU A 12 -34.50 -0.55 10.70
N ALA A 13 -33.20 -0.31 10.55
CA ALA A 13 -32.49 0.70 11.32
C ALA A 13 -32.61 2.06 10.60
N THR A 14 -33.16 3.06 11.27
CA THR A 14 -33.29 4.43 10.73
C THR A 14 -32.00 5.22 10.91
N LEU A 15 -31.58 5.90 9.84
CA LEU A 15 -30.47 6.85 9.86
C LEU A 15 -30.99 8.22 9.38
N SER A 16 -31.27 9.13 10.30
CA SER A 16 -31.79 10.47 9.99
C SER A 16 -30.67 11.51 9.93
N LEU A 17 -30.48 12.10 8.75
CA LEU A 17 -29.59 13.23 8.50
C LEU A 17 -30.47 14.45 8.17
N SER A 18 -30.35 15.54 8.94
CA SER A 18 -31.12 16.76 8.70
C SER A 18 -30.19 17.95 8.46
N LEU A 19 -30.24 18.46 7.24
CA LEU A 19 -29.56 19.68 6.80
C LEU A 19 -30.51 20.87 6.99
N VAL A 20 -30.03 21.98 7.55
CA VAL A 20 -30.79 23.22 7.66
C VAL A 20 -30.06 24.32 6.88
N LEU A 21 -30.69 24.78 5.80
CA LEU A 21 -30.39 26.08 5.20
C LEU A 21 -31.25 27.13 5.91
N ALA A 22 -30.67 28.29 6.19
CA ALA A 22 -31.38 29.49 6.62
C ALA A 22 -31.18 30.58 5.57
N GLY A 23 -32.24 31.31 5.22
CA GLY A 23 -32.14 32.38 4.23
C GLY A 23 -33.35 33.32 4.22
N GLY A 24 -33.06 34.62 4.18
CA GLY A 24 -33.97 35.69 3.75
C GLY A 24 -35.06 36.14 4.73
N GLY A 25 -35.18 37.44 4.95
CA GLY A 25 -36.32 38.05 5.66
C GLY A 25 -35.96 39.30 6.45
N LEU A 26 -35.84 40.46 5.78
CA LEU A 26 -35.78 41.78 6.42
C LEU A 26 -37.12 42.50 6.25
N SER A 27 -37.70 42.99 7.35
CA SER A 27 -38.70 44.04 7.34
C SER A 27 -38.77 44.78 8.68
N SER A 28 -38.78 46.10 8.62
CA SER A 28 -39.15 46.99 9.72
C SER A 28 -40.48 47.67 9.38
N PRO A 29 -41.21 48.19 10.37
CA PRO A 29 -41.49 49.64 10.28
C PRO A 29 -41.43 50.41 11.61
N VAL A 30 -40.92 51.64 11.49
CA VAL A 30 -41.38 52.94 12.04
C VAL A 30 -42.16 52.99 13.37
N ALA A 31 -41.78 53.94 14.23
CA ALA A 31 -42.36 54.22 15.55
C ALA A 31 -43.52 55.24 15.54
N ALA A 32 -44.23 55.36 16.67
CA ALA A 32 -45.24 56.39 16.92
C ALA A 32 -45.07 57.06 18.31
N HIS A 33 -45.57 58.29 18.43
CA HIS A 33 -45.60 59.18 19.61
C HIS A 33 -46.90 58.93 20.44
N ALA A 34 -47.12 59.44 21.68
CA ALA A 34 -46.29 60.07 22.72
C ALA A 34 -47.10 60.20 24.06
N ALA A 35 -46.47 60.71 25.12
CA ALA A 35 -47.06 61.21 26.40
C ALA A 35 -47.73 60.18 27.35
N GLY A 36 -47.80 60.41 28.67
CA GLY A 36 -47.14 61.44 29.49
C GLY A 36 -47.61 61.47 30.96
N ALA A 37 -46.69 61.85 31.88
CA ALA A 37 -46.88 62.24 33.29
C ALA A 37 -47.61 61.31 34.30
N GLY A 38 -46.94 61.00 35.42
CA GLY A 38 -47.51 60.37 36.63
C GLY A 38 -46.48 60.31 37.77
N SER A 39 -46.87 60.73 38.98
CA SER A 39 -45.92 61.14 40.04
C SER A 39 -45.42 60.03 40.98
N THR A 40 -44.14 60.17 41.40
CA THR A 40 -43.56 59.86 42.73
C THR A 40 -43.77 58.51 43.41
N VAL A 41 -42.66 57.83 43.76
CA VAL A 41 -42.22 57.53 45.16
C VAL A 41 -40.95 56.64 45.16
N GLY A 42 -40.04 56.84 46.13
CA GLY A 42 -39.25 55.78 46.78
C GLY A 42 -38.17 55.00 45.99
N THR A 43 -36.91 55.21 46.38
CA THR A 43 -35.77 54.28 46.16
C THR A 43 -35.99 52.96 46.95
N PRO A 44 -35.47 51.79 46.50
CA PRO A 44 -34.04 51.57 46.29
C PRO A 44 -33.61 50.98 44.93
N ASP A 45 -32.35 51.25 44.58
CA ASP A 45 -31.64 50.69 43.45
C ASP A 45 -31.32 49.20 43.67
N LEU A 46 -32.23 48.33 43.23
CA LEU A 46 -31.94 46.90 43.10
C LEU A 46 -31.10 46.66 41.83
N VAL A 47 -29.78 46.89 41.95
CA VAL A 47 -28.77 46.32 41.06
C VAL A 47 -28.74 44.80 41.28
N GLY A 48 -29.78 44.13 40.76
CA GLY A 48 -29.94 42.69 40.74
C GLY A 48 -28.89 42.06 39.82
N ARG A 49 -27.65 41.98 40.31
CA ARG A 49 -26.60 41.11 39.77
C ARG A 49 -27.13 39.69 39.90
N SER A 50 -27.88 39.25 38.89
CA SER A 50 -28.39 37.90 38.74
C SER A 50 -27.22 36.94 38.87
N ALA A 51 -27.08 36.34 40.05
CA ALA A 51 -25.97 35.47 40.37
C ALA A 51 -26.15 34.20 39.56
N ALA A 52 -25.54 34.16 38.38
CA ALA A 52 -25.69 33.07 37.42
C ALA A 52 -25.15 31.78 38.05
N THR A 53 -26.06 31.01 38.66
CA THR A 53 -25.77 29.83 39.47
C THR A 53 -24.90 28.87 38.67
N SER A 54 -23.61 28.81 39.02
CA SER A 54 -22.61 28.19 38.15
C SER A 54 -22.74 26.66 38.16
N VAL A 55 -23.57 26.14 37.26
CA VAL A 55 -23.84 24.70 37.12
C VAL A 55 -22.51 23.96 37.00
N THR A 56 -22.19 23.21 38.05
CA THR A 56 -20.91 22.53 38.20
C THR A 56 -21.11 21.06 37.94
N ARG A 57 -20.68 20.60 36.76
CA ARG A 57 -20.73 19.18 36.37
C ARG A 57 -19.37 18.55 36.62
N VAL A 58 -19.34 17.50 37.44
CA VAL A 58 -18.12 16.73 37.77
C VAL A 58 -17.38 16.33 36.49
N THR A 59 -16.09 16.66 36.43
CA THR A 59 -15.24 16.37 35.28
C THR A 59 -14.79 14.92 35.33
N THR A 60 -15.17 14.13 34.33
CA THR A 60 -14.91 12.67 34.29
C THR A 60 -14.33 12.27 32.94
N ILE A 61 -13.48 11.23 32.91
CA ILE A 61 -13.02 10.61 31.65
C ILE A 61 -13.86 9.37 31.40
N VAL A 62 -14.62 9.39 30.32
CA VAL A 62 -15.50 8.30 29.86
C VAL A 62 -14.69 7.27 29.07
N THR A 63 -13.89 7.73 28.11
CA THR A 63 -13.04 6.86 27.28
C THR A 63 -11.58 7.24 27.47
N GLN A 64 -10.78 6.27 27.94
CA GLN A 64 -9.35 6.42 28.19
C GLN A 64 -8.54 6.32 26.88
N PRO A 65 -7.39 7.00 26.75
CA PRO A 65 -6.52 6.85 25.58
C PRO A 65 -5.92 5.45 25.51
N ALA A 66 -6.10 4.80 24.35
CA ALA A 66 -5.50 3.50 24.05
C ALA A 66 -4.01 3.60 23.73
N ASN A 67 -3.30 2.47 23.79
CA ASN A 67 -1.95 2.37 23.23
C ASN A 67 -2.00 2.55 21.71
N LEU A 68 -0.97 3.17 21.13
CA LEU A 68 -0.90 3.48 19.70
C LEU A 68 0.33 2.83 19.08
N ALA A 69 0.13 2.14 17.95
CA ALA A 69 1.20 1.69 17.08
C ALA A 69 1.22 2.54 15.79
N ILE A 70 2.39 3.02 15.40
CA ILE A 70 2.64 3.66 14.10
C ILE A 70 3.85 3.01 13.43
N SER A 71 3.88 2.99 12.11
CA SER A 71 4.98 2.44 11.33
C SER A 71 6.07 3.50 11.13
N ARG A 72 7.35 3.09 11.12
CA ARG A 72 8.49 3.99 10.85
C ARG A 72 8.52 4.46 9.38
N TYR A 73 7.95 3.65 8.51
CA TYR A 73 7.89 3.83 7.06
C TYR A 73 6.48 3.40 6.59
N GLY A 74 6.23 3.30 5.28
CA GLY A 74 4.92 2.90 4.77
C GLY A 74 3.82 3.95 4.99
N THR A 75 2.56 3.53 4.98
CA THR A 75 1.39 4.43 4.99
C THR A 75 0.97 4.86 6.41
N ARG A 76 1.15 4.01 7.42
CA ARG A 76 0.74 4.27 8.82
C ARG A 76 1.78 5.05 9.64
N THR A 77 2.37 6.10 9.07
CA THR A 77 3.44 6.92 9.71
C THR A 77 2.92 8.00 10.68
N LYS A 78 1.62 8.02 10.98
CA LYS A 78 0.96 8.94 11.92
C LYS A 78 -0.20 8.25 12.64
N GLY A 79 -0.59 8.77 13.78
CA GLY A 79 -1.78 8.33 14.53
C GLY A 79 -2.09 9.26 15.69
N SER A 80 -3.23 9.07 16.36
CA SER A 80 -3.69 9.99 17.40
C SER A 80 -4.07 9.27 18.69
N PHE A 81 -3.68 9.84 19.82
CA PHE A 81 -4.25 9.49 21.12
C PHE A 81 -5.52 10.31 21.33
N THR A 82 -6.63 9.68 21.66
CA THR A 82 -7.93 10.34 21.90
C THR A 82 -8.39 10.12 23.34
N VAL A 83 -9.17 11.07 23.87
CA VAL A 83 -9.89 10.93 25.14
C VAL A 83 -11.32 11.38 24.94
N VAL A 84 -12.27 10.73 25.61
CA VAL A 84 -13.65 11.25 25.76
C VAL A 84 -13.87 11.59 27.22
N ALA A 85 -14.34 12.81 27.49
CA ALA A 85 -14.57 13.32 28.83
C ALA A 85 -15.94 14.01 28.92
N SER A 86 -16.53 14.00 30.10
CA SER A 86 -17.75 14.75 30.41
C SER A 86 -17.51 15.77 31.53
N GLY A 87 -18.34 16.80 31.58
CA GLY A 87 -18.16 17.99 32.43
C GLY A 87 -18.60 19.25 31.67
N LEU A 88 -18.19 20.42 32.15
CA LEU A 88 -18.46 21.72 31.50
C LEU A 88 -17.17 22.53 31.39
N LYS A 89 -17.06 23.36 30.34
CA LYS A 89 -15.88 24.19 30.01
C LYS A 89 -14.57 23.38 29.97
N LEU A 90 -14.61 22.19 29.35
CA LEU A 90 -13.50 21.23 29.33
C LEU A 90 -12.27 21.77 28.57
N THR A 91 -11.12 21.69 29.21
CA THR A 91 -9.80 21.99 28.64
C THR A 91 -8.86 20.80 28.81
N TYR A 92 -7.97 20.59 27.84
CA TYR A 92 -7.05 19.44 27.82
C TYR A 92 -5.60 19.92 27.92
N LYS A 93 -4.76 19.16 28.61
CA LYS A 93 -3.30 19.37 28.66
C LYS A 93 -2.62 18.01 28.55
N TRP A 94 -2.18 17.66 27.35
CA TRP A 94 -1.42 16.42 27.12
C TRP A 94 -0.03 16.49 27.75
N GLN A 95 0.42 15.38 28.30
CA GLN A 95 1.74 15.21 28.90
C GLN A 95 2.42 13.96 28.34
N ARG A 96 3.75 14.03 28.23
CA ARG A 96 4.59 12.89 27.81
C ARG A 96 5.67 12.55 28.85
N ARG A 97 6.08 11.29 28.86
CA ARG A 97 7.19 10.74 29.65
C ARG A 97 8.04 9.81 28.78
N PRO A 98 9.38 9.92 28.78
CA PRO A 98 10.28 9.01 28.05
C PRO A 98 10.04 7.51 28.29
N ALA A 99 10.57 6.68 27.39
CA ALA A 99 10.56 5.23 27.52
C ALA A 99 11.32 4.75 28.78
N SER A 100 12.45 5.40 29.09
CA SER A 100 13.28 5.19 30.28
C SER A 100 12.68 5.71 31.60
N GLY A 101 11.51 6.34 31.58
CA GLY A 101 10.84 6.85 32.79
C GLY A 101 11.04 8.36 32.98
N GLY A 102 11.35 8.78 34.21
CA GLY A 102 11.48 10.20 34.59
C GLY A 102 10.15 10.94 34.76
N VAL A 103 10.20 12.28 34.77
CA VAL A 103 9.05 13.16 35.04
C VAL A 103 8.11 13.33 33.84
N TRP A 104 6.84 13.61 34.12
CA TRP A 104 5.84 13.97 33.11
C TRP A 104 5.99 15.44 32.71
N LYS A 105 6.34 15.70 31.44
CA LYS A 105 6.42 17.05 30.87
C LYS A 105 5.18 17.33 29.99
N THR A 106 4.57 18.50 30.17
CA THR A 106 3.44 18.96 29.35
C THR A 106 3.88 19.17 27.90
N ILE A 107 3.00 18.88 26.94
CA ILE A 107 3.22 19.13 25.51
C ILE A 107 2.62 20.49 25.17
N THR A 108 3.46 21.45 24.82
CA THR A 108 3.04 22.81 24.42
C THR A 108 2.06 22.75 23.24
N GLY A 109 1.00 23.56 23.28
CA GLY A 109 -0.04 23.63 22.23
C GLY A 109 -1.05 22.48 22.21
N ALA A 110 -0.76 21.31 22.81
CA ALA A 110 -1.64 20.14 22.78
C ALA A 110 -2.85 20.28 23.74
N ARG A 111 -3.85 21.06 23.30
CA ARG A 111 -5.03 21.48 24.09
C ARG A 111 -6.36 20.82 23.70
N SER A 112 -6.36 19.91 22.73
CA SER A 112 -7.57 19.23 22.21
C SER A 112 -7.79 17.85 22.84
N ALA A 113 -9.01 17.31 22.72
CA ALA A 113 -9.35 15.93 23.12
C ALA A 113 -8.61 14.83 22.31
N SER A 114 -7.93 15.23 21.23
CA SER A 114 -7.05 14.37 20.43
C SER A 114 -5.64 14.97 20.36
N TYR A 115 -4.61 14.13 20.45
CA TYR A 115 -3.22 14.50 20.20
C TYR A 115 -2.59 13.58 19.15
N THR A 116 -2.32 14.14 17.98
CA THR A 116 -1.71 13.43 16.84
C THR A 116 -0.20 13.41 16.95
N VAL A 117 0.39 12.21 16.90
CA VAL A 117 1.83 11.98 16.75
C VAL A 117 2.16 11.56 15.32
N ARG A 118 3.38 11.91 14.89
CA ARG A 118 3.97 11.43 13.62
C ARG A 118 5.24 10.65 13.93
N VAL A 119 5.70 9.86 12.97
CA VAL A 119 7.03 9.24 13.02
C VAL A 119 8.09 10.33 13.26
N GLY A 120 9.08 10.02 14.11
CA GLY A 120 10.14 10.96 14.47
C GLY A 120 9.79 11.98 15.56
N THR A 121 8.51 12.32 15.78
CA THR A 121 8.12 13.29 16.84
C THR A 121 8.49 12.80 18.24
N TRP A 122 8.39 11.50 18.48
CA TRP A 122 8.72 10.86 19.77
C TRP A 122 9.34 9.48 19.54
N PRO A 123 10.30 9.04 20.38
CA PRO A 123 10.86 7.69 20.29
C PRO A 123 9.83 6.62 20.71
N SER A 124 10.03 5.39 20.23
CA SER A 124 9.23 4.23 20.64
C SER A 124 9.29 4.03 22.16
N GLY A 125 8.19 3.58 22.77
CA GLY A 125 8.05 3.45 24.23
C GLY A 125 7.72 4.74 24.96
N THR A 126 7.68 5.91 24.28
CA THR A 126 7.21 7.16 24.90
C THR A 126 5.78 6.98 25.40
N ARG A 127 5.52 7.45 26.63
CA ARG A 127 4.24 7.31 27.32
C ARG A 127 3.51 8.65 27.33
N PHE A 128 2.20 8.61 27.17
CA PHE A 128 1.31 9.76 27.06
C PHE A 128 0.18 9.66 28.08
N ARG A 129 -0.28 10.80 28.57
CA ARG A 129 -1.53 10.95 29.34
C ARG A 129 -2.08 12.36 29.11
N VAL A 130 -3.34 12.58 29.44
CA VAL A 130 -3.96 13.91 29.39
C VAL A 130 -4.51 14.28 30.76
N LYS A 131 -4.27 15.53 31.18
CA LYS A 131 -5.06 16.17 32.24
C LYS A 131 -6.25 16.86 31.58
N VAL A 132 -7.45 16.58 32.08
CA VAL A 132 -8.70 17.22 31.64
C VAL A 132 -9.24 18.05 32.81
N SER A 133 -9.49 19.33 32.57
CA SER A 133 -9.95 20.29 33.58
C SER A 133 -11.24 20.96 33.12
N GLY A 134 -12.28 20.91 33.94
CA GLY A 134 -13.57 21.59 33.72
C GLY A 134 -14.06 22.28 34.99
N THR A 135 -15.31 22.73 35.02
CA THR A 135 -15.87 23.40 36.22
C THR A 135 -15.90 22.47 37.43
N GLY A 136 -16.32 21.21 37.26
CA GLY A 136 -16.26 20.17 38.29
C GLY A 136 -14.87 19.52 38.43
N GLY A 137 -13.80 20.31 38.55
CA GLY A 137 -12.46 19.82 38.90
C GLY A 137 -11.57 19.32 37.74
N THR A 138 -10.49 18.62 38.10
CA THR A 138 -9.46 18.13 37.16
C THR A 138 -9.17 16.65 37.37
N VAL A 139 -9.19 15.88 36.28
CA VAL A 139 -8.86 14.45 36.25
C VAL A 139 -7.67 14.17 35.33
N THR A 140 -6.97 13.05 35.57
CA THR A 140 -5.84 12.61 34.74
C THR A 140 -6.14 11.24 34.14
N SER A 141 -5.87 11.06 32.84
CA SER A 141 -6.11 9.79 32.16
C SER A 141 -5.17 8.66 32.62
N ARG A 142 -5.58 7.42 32.31
CA ARG A 142 -4.65 6.27 32.21
C ARG A 142 -3.53 6.59 31.21
N VAL A 143 -2.44 5.83 31.32
CA VAL A 143 -1.23 6.01 30.51
C VAL A 143 -1.31 5.20 29.23
N ALA A 144 -1.23 5.87 28.09
CA ALA A 144 -1.05 5.27 26.78
C ALA A 144 0.45 5.17 26.41
N ARG A 145 0.83 4.18 25.60
CA ARG A 145 2.19 3.99 25.07
C ARG A 145 2.19 4.15 23.54
N LEU A 146 3.15 4.90 23.02
CA LEU A 146 3.51 4.89 21.60
C LEU A 146 4.47 3.73 21.31
N THR A 147 4.16 2.95 20.29
CA THR A 147 5.05 1.93 19.73
C THR A 147 5.36 2.31 18.28
N VAL A 148 6.63 2.52 17.95
CA VAL A 148 7.07 2.76 16.56
C VAL A 148 7.57 1.45 15.98
N LEU A 149 6.80 0.87 15.07
CA LEU A 149 7.10 -0.38 14.39
C LEU A 149 8.21 -0.16 13.35
N LYS A 150 9.21 -1.04 13.36
CA LYS A 150 10.24 -1.13 12.32
C LYS A 150 9.92 -2.30 11.39
N PRO A 151 10.34 -2.25 10.11
CA PRO A 151 10.26 -3.40 9.21
C PRO A 151 10.92 -4.65 9.80
N THR A 152 10.44 -5.83 9.40
CA THR A 152 10.92 -7.10 9.94
C THR A 152 12.26 -7.55 9.33
N LYS A 153 13.01 -8.33 10.12
CA LYS A 153 14.21 -9.05 9.69
C LYS A 153 13.95 -10.52 9.37
N THR A 154 12.77 -11.04 9.69
CA THR A 154 12.43 -12.47 9.64
C THR A 154 11.04 -12.71 9.03
N PRO A 155 10.69 -12.10 7.87
CA PRO A 155 9.34 -12.18 7.31
C PRO A 155 8.82 -13.62 7.13
N ALA A 156 9.66 -14.58 6.75
CA ALA A 156 9.26 -15.98 6.68
C ALA A 156 8.74 -16.48 8.04
N LYS A 157 9.59 -16.44 9.07
CA LYS A 157 9.27 -16.92 10.43
C LYS A 157 8.15 -16.11 11.10
N ASP A 158 8.02 -14.83 10.75
CA ASP A 158 6.89 -13.99 11.16
C ASP A 158 5.57 -14.49 10.55
N ALA A 159 5.56 -14.89 9.27
CA ALA A 159 4.39 -15.43 8.57
C ALA A 159 4.05 -16.88 8.97
N GLU A 160 5.05 -17.74 9.14
CA GLU A 160 4.91 -19.09 9.71
C GLU A 160 4.17 -19.02 11.05
N LYS A 161 4.65 -18.16 11.96
CA LYS A 161 4.04 -17.93 13.27
C LYS A 161 2.66 -17.27 13.20
N ALA A 162 2.42 -16.36 12.25
CA ALA A 162 1.15 -15.65 12.14
C ALA A 162 0.02 -16.53 11.57
N PHE A 163 0.36 -17.52 10.73
CA PHE A 163 -0.62 -18.25 9.91
C PHE A 163 -0.57 -19.77 10.02
N GLY A 164 0.33 -20.34 10.83
CA GLY A 164 0.51 -21.80 10.92
C GLY A 164 1.15 -22.42 9.68
N LEU A 165 1.95 -21.64 8.95
CA LEU A 165 2.69 -22.09 7.77
C LEU A 165 4.06 -22.65 8.19
N THR A 166 4.70 -23.43 7.32
CA THR A 166 6.00 -24.07 7.56
C THR A 166 6.82 -24.14 6.28
N GLY A 167 8.15 -24.04 6.40
CA GLY A 167 9.06 -24.15 5.26
C GLY A 167 9.00 -22.92 4.37
N LEU A 168 8.76 -21.74 4.95
CA LEU A 168 8.81 -20.50 4.18
C LEU A 168 10.25 -20.01 4.07
N THR A 169 10.71 -19.73 2.86
CA THR A 169 11.96 -18.97 2.65
C THR A 169 11.63 -17.49 2.46
N GLN A 170 12.66 -16.64 2.45
CA GLN A 170 12.51 -15.19 2.35
C GLN A 170 13.51 -14.60 1.35
N GLY A 171 13.10 -13.54 0.67
CA GLY A 171 13.88 -12.94 -0.40
C GLY A 171 13.52 -11.48 -0.64
N VAL A 172 14.00 -10.96 -1.77
CA VAL A 172 13.72 -9.60 -2.24
C VAL A 172 13.68 -9.56 -3.77
N ASP A 173 12.77 -8.75 -4.33
CA ASP A 173 12.92 -8.23 -5.69
C ASP A 173 13.90 -7.03 -5.70
N LEU A 174 14.83 -7.02 -6.66
CA LEU A 174 15.85 -5.98 -6.84
C LEU A 174 15.54 -4.99 -7.97
N SER A 175 14.49 -5.23 -8.76
CA SER A 175 14.11 -4.52 -10.00
C SER A 175 14.06 -2.99 -9.91
N ALA A 176 13.67 -2.45 -8.75
CA ALA A 176 13.65 -1.02 -8.47
C ALA A 176 15.03 -0.34 -8.60
N TYR A 177 16.13 -1.10 -8.67
CA TYR A 177 17.51 -0.61 -8.74
C TYR A 177 18.36 -1.18 -9.88
N GLN A 178 17.83 -2.08 -10.71
CA GLN A 178 18.60 -2.71 -11.80
C GLN A 178 19.00 -1.71 -12.91
N TYR A 179 18.39 -0.51 -12.95
CA TYR A 179 18.80 0.61 -13.80
C TYR A 179 20.20 1.21 -13.51
N LEU A 180 21.05 0.57 -12.69
CA LEU A 180 22.33 1.10 -12.21
C LEU A 180 23.41 -0.02 -12.10
N PRO A 181 24.14 -0.33 -13.20
CA PRO A 181 25.18 -1.37 -13.21
C PRO A 181 26.37 -1.07 -12.28
N SER A 182 26.50 0.16 -11.78
CA SER A 182 27.57 0.61 -10.85
C SER A 182 27.42 0.09 -9.41
N GLY A 183 26.84 -1.09 -9.20
CA GLY A 183 26.90 -1.84 -7.94
C GLY A 183 26.21 -1.18 -6.74
N ARG A 184 25.10 -0.46 -6.96
CA ARG A 184 24.38 0.24 -5.87
C ARG A 184 23.84 -0.71 -4.79
N ILE A 185 23.50 -1.94 -5.17
CA ILE A 185 23.14 -3.00 -4.23
C ILE A 185 24.40 -3.79 -3.86
N LYS A 186 24.67 -3.90 -2.56
CA LYS A 186 25.72 -4.77 -2.02
C LYS A 186 25.13 -6.16 -1.76
N MET A 187 25.22 -7.07 -2.74
CA MET A 187 24.57 -8.39 -2.67
C MET A 187 24.94 -9.18 -1.41
N ALA A 188 26.18 -9.11 -0.93
CA ALA A 188 26.59 -9.73 0.33
C ALA A 188 25.73 -9.31 1.56
N LYS A 189 25.19 -8.07 1.57
CA LYS A 189 24.26 -7.60 2.61
C LYS A 189 22.80 -7.95 2.32
N VAL A 190 22.46 -8.31 1.08
CA VAL A 190 21.20 -8.99 0.76
C VAL A 190 21.28 -10.43 1.30
N ALA A 191 22.29 -11.20 0.91
CA ALA A 191 22.53 -12.58 1.34
C ALA A 191 22.51 -12.75 2.88
N GLU A 192 23.31 -11.96 3.62
CA GLU A 192 23.31 -11.93 5.10
C GLU A 192 21.91 -11.71 5.71
N ARG A 193 21.03 -10.98 5.00
CA ARG A 193 19.68 -10.64 5.46
C ARG A 193 18.64 -11.65 5.00
N VAL A 194 18.76 -12.27 3.83
CA VAL A 194 17.77 -13.26 3.36
C VAL A 194 18.00 -14.61 4.03
N GLY A 195 19.23 -15.12 4.05
CA GLY A 195 19.57 -16.45 4.58
C GLY A 195 20.27 -17.33 3.54
N THR A 196 20.75 -18.49 3.96
CA THR A 196 21.37 -19.51 3.08
C THR A 196 20.36 -20.25 2.20
N ASP A 197 19.08 -20.16 2.58
CA ASP A 197 17.88 -20.61 1.87
C ASP A 197 17.15 -19.43 1.18
N GLY A 198 17.80 -18.25 1.16
CA GLY A 198 17.22 -17.02 0.65
C GLY A 198 17.27 -16.91 -0.88
N PHE A 199 16.44 -16.02 -1.42
CA PHE A 199 16.31 -15.82 -2.86
C PHE A 199 16.33 -14.34 -3.28
N THR A 200 16.62 -14.12 -4.56
CA THR A 200 16.44 -12.82 -5.23
C THR A 200 15.60 -12.99 -6.48
N ILE A 201 14.59 -12.13 -6.65
CA ILE A 201 13.87 -12.01 -7.92
C ILE A 201 14.49 -10.85 -8.70
N LEU A 202 14.72 -11.07 -10.00
CA LEU A 202 15.39 -10.17 -10.91
C LEU A 202 14.53 -10.00 -12.17
N ARG A 203 14.40 -8.76 -12.66
CA ARG A 203 13.88 -8.50 -14.00
C ARG A 203 15.01 -8.70 -15.01
N ASN A 204 14.75 -9.37 -16.14
CA ASN A 204 15.72 -9.39 -17.26
C ASN A 204 15.34 -8.38 -18.37
N GLY A 205 14.06 -8.03 -18.47
CA GLY A 205 13.56 -7.14 -19.50
C GLY A 205 12.18 -6.55 -19.20
N SER A 206 11.82 -5.55 -20.00
CA SER A 206 10.52 -4.89 -19.95
C SER A 206 9.94 -4.72 -21.34
N GLY A 207 8.68 -5.11 -21.50
CA GLY A 207 7.87 -4.87 -22.68
C GLY A 207 7.62 -3.38 -22.93
N ALA A 208 6.65 -3.10 -23.81
CA ALA A 208 6.59 -1.87 -24.59
C ALA A 208 6.76 -0.52 -23.84
N ARG A 209 7.08 0.54 -24.58
CA ARG A 209 7.03 1.96 -24.21
C ARG A 209 6.44 2.75 -25.38
N PRO A 210 5.76 3.89 -25.18
CA PRO A 210 5.25 4.71 -26.29
C PRO A 210 6.42 5.22 -27.14
N ARG A 211 6.24 5.37 -28.46
CA ARG A 211 7.32 5.68 -29.42
C ARG A 211 7.90 7.09 -29.21
N LYS A 212 9.20 7.22 -29.47
CA LYS A 212 9.99 8.46 -29.35
C LYS A 212 9.99 9.07 -27.93
N VAL A 213 9.51 8.35 -26.92
CA VAL A 213 9.58 8.75 -25.50
C VAL A 213 11.04 8.69 -25.05
N ALA A 214 11.48 9.75 -24.38
CA ALA A 214 12.82 9.80 -23.79
C ALA A 214 12.89 8.95 -22.52
N TYR A 215 13.96 8.19 -22.36
CA TYR A 215 14.26 7.42 -21.15
C TYR A 215 15.75 7.49 -20.83
N THR A 216 16.11 7.36 -19.54
CA THR A 216 17.49 7.06 -19.17
C THR A 216 17.71 5.57 -19.39
N ASP A 217 18.65 5.24 -20.27
CA ASP A 217 19.10 3.87 -20.48
C ASP A 217 19.82 3.34 -19.24
N ALA A 218 19.55 2.08 -18.88
CA ALA A 218 20.07 1.45 -17.68
C ALA A 218 21.59 1.25 -17.75
N CYS A 219 22.12 0.94 -18.93
CA CYS A 219 23.47 0.41 -19.11
C CYS A 219 24.50 1.53 -19.26
N THR A 220 24.12 2.55 -20.04
CA THR A 220 24.97 3.69 -20.38
C THR A 220 24.65 4.95 -19.58
N GLY A 221 23.50 5.00 -18.90
CA GLY A 221 22.98 6.21 -18.27
C GLY A 221 22.55 7.31 -19.25
N GLN A 222 22.53 7.04 -20.56
CA GLN A 222 22.26 8.05 -21.59
C GLN A 222 20.77 8.31 -21.80
N ALA A 223 20.43 9.49 -22.30
CA ALA A 223 19.05 9.87 -22.64
C ALA A 223 18.64 9.30 -24.01
N MET A 224 18.20 8.05 -24.01
CA MET A 224 17.75 7.31 -25.20
C MET A 224 16.28 7.62 -25.56
N ARG A 225 15.85 7.19 -26.76
CA ARG A 225 14.44 7.24 -27.20
C ARG A 225 13.97 5.87 -27.68
N THR A 226 12.69 5.60 -27.45
CA THR A 226 12.02 4.34 -27.81
C THR A 226 11.77 4.23 -29.32
N GLY A 227 12.12 3.07 -29.89
CA GLY A 227 12.06 2.79 -31.33
C GLY A 227 10.77 2.08 -31.77
N ALA A 228 10.84 1.41 -32.92
CA ALA A 228 9.76 0.55 -33.44
C ALA A 228 9.68 -0.81 -32.72
N LYS A 229 10.80 -1.34 -32.21
CA LYS A 229 10.80 -2.35 -31.15
C LYS A 229 10.77 -1.62 -29.80
N PRO A 230 9.81 -1.91 -28.90
CA PRO A 230 9.58 -1.07 -27.73
C PRO A 230 10.10 -1.63 -26.40
N VAL A 231 10.84 -2.74 -26.47
CA VAL A 231 11.47 -3.42 -25.32
C VAL A 231 12.62 -2.59 -24.76
N VAL A 232 12.87 -2.70 -23.45
CA VAL A 232 14.15 -2.32 -22.84
C VAL A 232 14.69 -3.44 -21.97
N GLU A 233 15.95 -3.81 -22.22
CA GLU A 233 16.75 -4.77 -21.46
C GLU A 233 17.09 -4.21 -20.07
N ASP A 234 17.25 -5.08 -19.08
CA ASP A 234 17.64 -4.68 -17.73
C ASP A 234 19.04 -5.19 -17.39
N CYS A 235 20.05 -4.63 -18.06
CA CYS A 235 21.44 -5.10 -18.10
C CYS A 235 22.21 -5.24 -16.75
N ALA A 236 21.66 -4.81 -15.61
CA ALA A 236 22.20 -5.25 -14.31
C ALA A 236 21.74 -6.66 -13.90
N TYR A 237 20.80 -7.26 -14.66
CA TYR A 237 20.29 -8.63 -14.52
C TYR A 237 21.43 -9.64 -14.37
N ALA A 238 22.26 -9.81 -15.40
CA ALA A 238 23.35 -10.80 -15.38
C ALA A 238 24.32 -10.55 -14.21
N THR A 239 24.71 -9.29 -13.98
CA THR A 239 25.57 -8.91 -12.85
C THR A 239 24.96 -9.21 -11.47
N PHE A 240 23.63 -9.12 -11.31
CA PHE A 240 22.96 -9.49 -10.06
C PHE A 240 22.66 -10.99 -9.98
N ALA A 241 22.42 -11.67 -11.10
CA ALA A 241 22.29 -13.12 -11.18
C ALA A 241 23.62 -13.77 -10.77
N ASP A 242 24.74 -13.40 -11.38
CA ASP A 242 26.09 -13.84 -11.02
C ASP A 242 26.39 -13.62 -9.54
N GLN A 243 26.03 -12.44 -8.99
CA GLN A 243 26.25 -12.12 -7.57
C GLN A 243 25.35 -12.91 -6.62
N ALA A 244 24.12 -13.25 -7.01
CA ALA A 244 23.20 -14.05 -6.23
C ALA A 244 23.60 -15.54 -6.27
N THR A 245 23.90 -16.08 -7.47
CA THR A 245 24.49 -17.42 -7.69
C THR A 245 25.78 -17.57 -6.88
N SER A 246 26.70 -16.60 -6.95
CA SER A 246 27.96 -16.61 -6.17
C SER A 246 27.75 -16.49 -4.66
N ALA A 247 26.60 -16.00 -4.21
CA ALA A 247 26.20 -15.93 -2.81
C ALA A 247 25.36 -17.15 -2.36
N GLY A 248 25.11 -18.11 -3.24
CA GLY A 248 24.31 -19.31 -2.97
C GLY A 248 22.80 -19.04 -2.85
N LEU A 249 22.30 -17.92 -3.39
CA LEU A 249 20.89 -17.57 -3.36
C LEU A 249 20.14 -18.17 -4.55
N SER A 250 18.90 -18.60 -4.32
CA SER A 250 18.02 -19.03 -5.42
C SER A 250 17.58 -17.84 -6.28
N LEU A 251 17.54 -18.02 -7.59
CA LEU A 251 17.10 -16.99 -8.54
C LEU A 251 15.60 -17.10 -8.83
N GLY A 252 14.97 -15.97 -9.13
CA GLY A 252 13.69 -15.90 -9.83
C GLY A 252 13.77 -14.82 -10.90
N HIS A 253 13.12 -15.01 -12.04
CA HIS A 253 13.31 -14.20 -13.24
C HIS A 253 11.98 -13.64 -13.71
N TYR A 254 11.93 -12.37 -14.09
CA TYR A 254 10.68 -11.79 -14.57
C TYR A 254 10.77 -10.84 -15.76
N TRP A 255 9.65 -10.80 -16.49
CA TRP A 255 9.38 -9.85 -17.56
C TRP A 255 8.30 -8.88 -17.12
N PHE A 256 8.58 -7.57 -17.17
CA PHE A 256 7.53 -6.56 -16.99
C PHE A 256 6.68 -6.48 -18.26
N ASN A 257 5.37 -6.77 -18.18
CA ASN A 257 4.46 -6.81 -19.33
C ASN A 257 4.50 -5.56 -20.24
N GLY A 258 4.75 -4.38 -19.66
CA GLY A 258 5.04 -3.18 -20.42
C GLY A 258 3.85 -2.31 -20.78
N TRP A 259 4.16 -1.22 -21.49
CA TRP A 259 3.29 -0.08 -21.78
C TRP A 259 2.47 -0.33 -23.05
N ILE A 260 1.73 -1.44 -23.08
CA ILE A 260 0.80 -1.73 -24.18
C ILE A 260 -0.50 -0.97 -23.94
N ASP A 261 -0.93 -0.19 -24.93
CA ASP A 261 -2.35 0.05 -25.18
C ASP A 261 -2.78 -0.77 -26.40
N SER A 262 -4.05 -1.17 -26.46
CA SER A 262 -4.58 -2.05 -27.50
C SER A 262 -4.79 -1.30 -28.81
N ILE A 263 -3.74 -1.30 -29.65
CA ILE A 263 -3.69 -0.65 -30.97
C ILE A 263 -3.80 0.88 -30.86
N ASP A 264 -2.79 1.62 -31.34
CA ASP A 264 -2.95 3.07 -31.47
C ASP A 264 -3.95 3.37 -32.58
N THR A 265 -5.20 3.64 -32.19
CA THR A 265 -6.28 4.08 -33.08
C THR A 265 -6.20 5.58 -33.39
N THR A 266 -5.21 6.31 -32.84
CA THR A 266 -4.89 7.67 -33.28
C THR A 266 -4.00 7.65 -34.52
N SER A 267 -4.20 8.61 -35.41
CA SER A 267 -3.45 8.78 -36.67
C SER A 267 -1.98 9.23 -36.49
N GLN A 268 -1.36 8.98 -35.34
CA GLN A 268 -0.04 9.49 -34.96
C GLN A 268 1.00 8.40 -34.61
N ASP A 269 0.63 7.12 -34.53
CA ASP A 269 1.56 6.00 -34.30
C ASP A 269 2.45 6.25 -33.05
N LEU A 270 1.77 6.57 -31.94
CA LEU A 270 2.31 6.97 -30.64
C LEU A 270 2.81 5.78 -29.81
N PHE A 271 2.40 4.56 -30.16
CA PHE A 271 2.85 3.31 -29.54
C PHE A 271 3.50 2.42 -30.61
N ALA A 272 4.34 1.48 -30.19
CA ALA A 272 4.93 0.53 -31.13
C ALA A 272 3.92 -0.58 -31.44
N GLY A 273 3.11 -0.36 -32.49
CA GLY A 273 2.24 -1.39 -33.02
C GLY A 273 3.03 -2.59 -33.52
N GLY A 274 2.46 -3.79 -33.32
CA GLY A 274 2.97 -5.04 -33.91
C GLY A 274 3.89 -5.88 -33.02
N PHE A 275 4.35 -5.41 -31.85
CA PHE A 275 5.11 -6.24 -30.92
C PHE A 275 4.16 -7.03 -30.01
N THR A 276 4.22 -8.37 -30.07
CA THR A 276 3.20 -9.25 -29.47
C THR A 276 3.60 -9.85 -28.10
N PRO A 277 2.69 -10.54 -27.39
CA PRO A 277 3.05 -11.36 -26.24
C PRO A 277 4.03 -12.49 -26.57
N GLU A 278 3.96 -13.06 -27.77
CA GLU A 278 4.87 -14.08 -28.28
C GLU A 278 6.26 -13.50 -28.60
N ASP A 279 6.34 -12.32 -29.23
CA ASP A 279 7.63 -11.60 -29.38
C ASP A 279 8.27 -11.29 -28.01
N SER A 280 7.43 -10.94 -27.03
CA SER A 280 7.84 -10.69 -25.65
C SER A 280 8.39 -11.96 -24.99
N ALA A 281 7.73 -13.11 -25.21
CA ALA A 281 8.17 -14.42 -24.71
C ALA A 281 9.49 -14.87 -25.35
N ALA A 282 9.62 -14.73 -26.67
CA ALA A 282 10.85 -15.02 -27.39
C ALA A 282 12.02 -14.15 -26.92
N THR A 283 11.78 -12.86 -26.66
CA THR A 283 12.79 -11.95 -26.11
C THR A 283 13.16 -12.32 -24.67
N PHE A 284 12.16 -12.60 -23.81
CA PHE A 284 12.37 -13.04 -22.43
C PHE A 284 13.21 -14.32 -22.35
N VAL A 285 12.87 -15.35 -23.15
CA VAL A 285 13.57 -16.64 -23.17
C VAL A 285 14.98 -16.51 -23.76
N SER A 286 15.17 -15.65 -24.75
CA SER A 286 16.51 -15.34 -25.30
C SER A 286 17.43 -14.75 -24.24
N TRP A 287 16.98 -13.70 -23.54
CA TRP A 287 17.76 -13.04 -22.49
C TRP A 287 17.96 -13.89 -21.24
N LEU A 288 16.95 -14.69 -20.85
CA LEU A 288 17.04 -15.67 -19.76
C LEU A 288 18.15 -16.72 -19.99
N LYS A 289 18.38 -17.13 -21.25
CA LYS A 289 19.43 -18.10 -21.63
C LYS A 289 20.80 -17.46 -21.87
N ALA A 290 20.88 -16.14 -22.03
CA ALA A 290 22.06 -15.45 -22.58
C ALA A 290 23.25 -15.33 -21.61
N ASP A 291 22.99 -15.25 -20.29
CA ASP A 291 24.05 -15.14 -19.27
C ASP A 291 24.53 -16.50 -18.73
N GLY A 292 23.76 -17.57 -18.97
CA GLY A 292 24.05 -18.93 -18.51
C GLY A 292 23.62 -19.22 -17.07
N ASN A 293 23.02 -18.28 -16.34
CA ASN A 293 22.48 -18.54 -15.00
C ASN A 293 21.23 -19.44 -15.06
N TYR A 294 20.38 -19.29 -16.09
CA TYR A 294 19.31 -20.25 -16.35
C TYR A 294 19.81 -21.44 -17.18
N THR A 295 19.88 -22.61 -16.55
CA THR A 295 20.39 -23.84 -17.15
C THR A 295 19.26 -24.84 -17.42
N LYS A 296 19.54 -25.92 -18.16
CA LYS A 296 18.59 -27.04 -18.33
C LYS A 296 18.24 -27.77 -17.02
N LYS A 297 18.95 -27.50 -15.91
CA LYS A 297 18.63 -27.98 -14.56
C LYS A 297 17.89 -26.95 -13.70
N SER A 298 17.84 -25.69 -14.12
CA SER A 298 17.21 -24.62 -13.36
C SER A 298 15.69 -24.78 -13.37
N THR A 299 15.07 -24.50 -12.22
CA THR A 299 13.62 -24.56 -11.99
C THR A 299 13.10 -23.27 -11.38
N ASP A 300 13.82 -22.17 -11.62
CA ASP A 300 13.56 -20.84 -11.07
C ASP A 300 12.17 -20.32 -11.49
N PRO A 301 11.44 -19.62 -10.62
CA PRO A 301 10.20 -18.92 -10.99
C PRO A 301 10.39 -18.00 -12.21
N LEU A 302 9.67 -18.29 -13.29
CA LEU A 302 9.65 -17.48 -14.52
C LEU A 302 8.34 -16.71 -14.60
N VAL A 303 8.40 -15.42 -14.29
CA VAL A 303 7.23 -14.60 -13.96
C VAL A 303 6.92 -13.60 -15.08
N LEU A 304 5.65 -13.55 -15.51
CA LEU A 304 5.09 -12.37 -16.15
C LEU A 304 4.56 -11.41 -15.07
N ASP A 305 5.18 -10.25 -14.89
CA ASP A 305 4.65 -9.16 -14.05
C ASP A 305 3.54 -8.45 -14.83
N VAL A 306 2.31 -8.49 -14.28
CA VAL A 306 1.09 -7.99 -14.90
C VAL A 306 0.55 -6.78 -14.13
N GLU A 307 1.26 -5.65 -14.23
CA GLU A 307 0.84 -4.38 -13.63
C GLU A 307 0.48 -3.28 -14.65
N ALA A 308 -0.22 -2.27 -14.15
CA ALA A 308 -0.57 -1.05 -14.88
C ALA A 308 0.37 0.07 -14.41
N GLY A 309 1.37 0.41 -15.22
CA GLY A 309 2.26 1.52 -14.93
C GLY A 309 1.58 2.89 -15.03
N HIS A 310 2.35 3.94 -14.80
CA HIS A 310 1.82 5.27 -14.47
C HIS A 310 1.01 5.94 -15.59
N ALA A 311 0.03 6.75 -15.17
CA ALA A 311 -0.71 7.66 -16.04
C ALA A 311 0.00 9.02 -16.12
N TRP A 312 -0.03 9.67 -17.28
CA TRP A 312 0.56 11.01 -17.48
C TRP A 312 -0.33 11.91 -18.35
N THR A 313 -0.30 13.22 -18.09
CA THR A 313 -1.12 14.19 -18.83
C THR A 313 -0.29 14.91 -19.88
N LYS A 314 -0.62 14.70 -21.16
CA LYS A 314 -0.09 15.48 -22.30
C LYS A 314 -1.02 16.65 -22.59
N LYS A 315 -0.48 17.83 -22.91
CA LYS A 315 -1.23 18.92 -23.54
C LYS A 315 -1.01 18.88 -25.05
N LYS A 316 -2.08 19.08 -25.83
CA LYS A 316 -2.03 19.34 -27.28
C LYS A 316 -3.22 20.23 -27.62
N ASP A 317 -3.02 21.26 -28.45
CA ASP A 317 -4.10 22.11 -28.99
C ASP A 317 -5.03 22.67 -27.88
N GLY A 318 -4.43 23.15 -26.78
CA GLY A 318 -5.10 23.62 -25.56
C GLY A 318 -5.70 22.51 -24.66
N LYS A 319 -6.06 21.36 -25.23
CA LYS A 319 -6.69 20.22 -24.55
C LYS A 319 -5.68 19.41 -23.72
N LYS A 320 -6.15 18.82 -22.62
CA LYS A 320 -5.42 17.85 -21.80
C LYS A 320 -5.86 16.44 -22.17
N TYR A 321 -4.90 15.54 -22.37
CA TYR A 321 -5.09 14.12 -22.63
C TYR A 321 -4.38 13.35 -21.53
N THR A 322 -5.10 12.54 -20.76
CA THR A 322 -4.48 11.58 -19.83
C THR A 322 -4.22 10.29 -20.60
N LEU A 323 -2.95 9.94 -20.72
CA LEU A 323 -2.51 8.66 -21.24
C LEU A 323 -2.30 7.71 -20.05
N THR A 324 -2.78 6.48 -20.17
CA THR A 324 -2.77 5.46 -19.13
C THR A 324 -2.24 4.17 -19.69
N LEU A 325 -1.50 3.40 -18.88
CA LEU A 325 -1.20 2.03 -19.23
C LEU A 325 -2.30 1.12 -18.73
N ARG A 326 -2.69 0.16 -19.56
CA ARG A 326 -3.40 -1.02 -19.08
C ARG A 326 -2.38 -2.09 -18.71
N ALA A 327 -2.61 -2.78 -17.60
CA ALA A 327 -2.04 -4.11 -17.43
C ALA A 327 -2.55 -5.01 -18.57
N TRP A 328 -1.79 -6.06 -18.88
CA TRP A 328 -2.25 -7.05 -19.86
C TRP A 328 -3.60 -7.66 -19.45
N ASN A 329 -4.26 -8.26 -20.45
CA ASN A 329 -5.48 -9.02 -20.29
C ASN A 329 -5.17 -10.55 -20.21
N PRO A 330 -6.16 -11.38 -19.81
CA PRO A 330 -5.96 -12.82 -19.67
C PRO A 330 -5.41 -13.50 -20.91
N ALA A 331 -5.90 -13.17 -22.11
CA ALA A 331 -5.45 -13.79 -23.35
C ALA A 331 -3.99 -13.39 -23.69
N GLU A 332 -3.61 -12.13 -23.47
CA GLU A 332 -2.22 -11.68 -23.66
C GLU A 332 -1.26 -12.38 -22.68
N ALA A 333 -1.68 -12.58 -21.43
CA ALA A 333 -0.90 -13.34 -20.46
C ALA A 333 -0.80 -14.82 -20.85
N THR A 334 -1.92 -15.47 -21.21
CA THR A 334 -1.95 -16.86 -21.66
C THR A 334 -1.04 -17.09 -22.88
N ALA A 335 -1.04 -16.18 -23.84
CA ALA A 335 -0.17 -16.25 -25.03
C ALA A 335 1.33 -16.29 -24.64
N PHE A 336 1.81 -15.30 -23.88
CA PHE A 336 3.19 -15.27 -23.40
C PHE A 336 3.55 -16.50 -22.56
N ILE A 337 2.70 -16.89 -21.61
CA ILE A 337 2.95 -18.03 -20.72
C ILE A 337 3.06 -19.34 -21.53
N THR A 338 2.21 -19.51 -22.54
CA THR A 338 2.23 -20.68 -23.43
C THR A 338 3.49 -20.70 -24.30
N GLU A 339 3.88 -19.55 -24.87
CA GLU A 339 5.06 -19.44 -25.72
C GLU A 339 6.37 -19.61 -24.92
N VAL A 340 6.47 -19.05 -23.71
CA VAL A 340 7.59 -19.33 -22.79
C VAL A 340 7.64 -20.83 -22.45
N LYS A 341 6.50 -21.51 -22.25
CA LYS A 341 6.48 -22.97 -22.06
C LYS A 341 7.04 -23.70 -23.28
N ALA A 342 6.61 -23.33 -24.48
CA ALA A 342 7.03 -23.96 -25.73
C ALA A 342 8.55 -23.80 -25.99
N LEU A 343 9.05 -22.56 -25.97
CA LEU A 343 10.45 -22.20 -26.26
C LEU A 343 11.47 -22.73 -25.23
N LEU A 344 11.02 -23.06 -24.02
CA LEU A 344 11.85 -23.74 -23.02
C LEU A 344 11.81 -25.25 -23.20
N THR A 345 10.61 -25.82 -23.37
CA THR A 345 10.44 -27.28 -23.50
C THR A 345 11.11 -27.81 -24.77
N ALA A 346 11.01 -27.09 -25.89
CA ALA A 346 11.65 -27.47 -27.16
C ALA A 346 13.18 -27.60 -27.06
N ASP A 347 13.82 -26.72 -26.28
CA ASP A 347 15.26 -26.75 -26.02
C ASP A 347 15.64 -27.69 -24.86
N GLY A 348 14.68 -28.34 -24.20
CA GLY A 348 14.93 -29.21 -23.04
C GLY A 348 15.28 -28.46 -21.75
N TYR A 349 14.70 -27.27 -21.54
CA TYR A 349 14.71 -26.56 -20.25
C TYR A 349 13.38 -26.79 -19.52
N HIS A 350 13.39 -26.76 -18.20
CA HIS A 350 12.17 -26.84 -17.40
C HIS A 350 11.48 -25.46 -17.32
N PRO A 351 10.16 -25.35 -17.55
CA PRO A 351 9.42 -24.11 -17.37
C PRO A 351 8.66 -24.09 -16.03
N ASN A 352 9.09 -23.27 -15.06
CA ASN A 352 8.35 -23.05 -13.80
C ASN A 352 7.60 -21.70 -13.87
N LEU A 353 6.38 -21.71 -14.39
CA LEU A 353 5.72 -20.49 -14.89
C LEU A 353 4.88 -19.78 -13.82
N TYR A 354 4.96 -18.46 -13.79
CA TYR A 354 4.33 -17.58 -12.82
C TYR A 354 3.66 -16.37 -13.46
N VAL A 355 2.67 -15.81 -12.77
CA VAL A 355 2.25 -14.41 -12.93
C VAL A 355 2.41 -13.65 -11.62
N TYR A 356 2.86 -12.40 -11.71
CA TYR A 356 2.85 -11.46 -10.61
C TYR A 356 1.73 -10.42 -10.78
N MET A 357 0.99 -10.15 -9.69
CA MET A 357 0.03 -9.06 -9.61
C MET A 357 -0.42 -8.78 -8.16
N SER A 358 -1.00 -7.60 -7.91
CA SER A 358 -1.64 -7.32 -6.63
C SER A 358 -2.81 -8.25 -6.30
N ALA A 359 -3.04 -8.53 -5.00
CA ALA A 359 -4.16 -9.33 -4.52
C ALA A 359 -5.54 -8.81 -4.98
N ASN A 360 -5.67 -7.50 -5.22
CA ASN A 360 -6.86 -6.87 -5.78
C ASN A 360 -7.06 -7.18 -7.27
N ALA A 361 -5.98 -7.30 -8.05
CA ALA A 361 -6.03 -7.69 -9.44
C ALA A 361 -6.33 -9.18 -9.60
N ALA A 362 -5.67 -10.05 -8.82
CA ALA A 362 -5.95 -11.49 -8.78
C ALA A 362 -7.41 -11.78 -8.40
N SER A 363 -7.94 -11.07 -7.40
CA SER A 363 -9.31 -11.23 -6.92
C SER A 363 -10.36 -10.49 -7.76
N LYS A 364 -10.00 -9.81 -8.85
CA LYS A 364 -10.96 -9.02 -9.65
C LYS A 364 -11.95 -9.93 -10.34
N LYS A 365 -13.24 -9.64 -10.18
CA LYS A 365 -14.33 -10.29 -10.91
C LYS A 365 -14.92 -9.41 -12.00
N VAL A 366 -15.44 -10.03 -13.05
CA VAL A 366 -16.26 -9.45 -14.11
C VAL A 366 -17.44 -10.38 -14.31
N ASN A 367 -18.67 -9.86 -14.30
CA ASN A 367 -19.91 -10.64 -14.42
C ASN A 367 -19.99 -11.87 -13.47
N GLY A 368 -19.46 -11.72 -12.25
CA GLY A 368 -19.41 -12.78 -11.23
C GLY A 368 -18.23 -13.78 -11.35
N VAL A 369 -17.60 -13.89 -12.52
CA VAL A 369 -16.46 -14.77 -12.80
C VAL A 369 -15.14 -14.05 -12.47
N TYR A 370 -14.09 -14.76 -12.06
CA TYR A 370 -12.76 -14.17 -11.86
C TYR A 370 -12.11 -13.81 -13.20
N ARG A 371 -11.50 -12.62 -13.33
CA ARG A 371 -10.84 -12.17 -14.56
C ARG A 371 -9.73 -13.11 -15.01
N TRP A 372 -9.05 -13.76 -14.08
CA TRP A 372 -7.86 -14.59 -14.34
C TRP A 372 -8.14 -16.10 -14.27
N ALA A 373 -9.40 -16.51 -14.46
CA ALA A 373 -9.80 -17.92 -14.37
C ALA A 373 -9.00 -18.82 -15.33
N ASP A 374 -8.72 -18.36 -16.54
CA ASP A 374 -8.03 -19.14 -17.58
C ASP A 374 -6.49 -19.19 -17.41
N VAL A 375 -5.93 -18.28 -16.59
CA VAL A 375 -4.49 -18.18 -16.32
C VAL A 375 -4.08 -18.97 -15.07
N ALA A 376 -4.98 -19.09 -14.09
CA ALA A 376 -4.69 -19.78 -12.83
C ALA A 376 -4.32 -21.28 -12.94
N PRO A 377 -4.81 -22.04 -13.93
CA PRO A 377 -4.36 -23.43 -14.16
C PRO A 377 -2.96 -23.54 -14.78
N ILE A 378 -2.48 -22.52 -15.50
CA ILE A 378 -1.26 -22.61 -16.33
C ILE A 378 -0.04 -21.86 -15.76
N ALA A 379 -0.23 -21.00 -14.75
CA ALA A 379 0.85 -20.30 -14.08
C ALA A 379 0.59 -20.16 -12.58
N ARG A 380 1.64 -20.26 -11.76
CA ARG A 380 1.62 -20.07 -10.31
C ARG A 380 1.51 -18.58 -9.96
N LEU A 381 1.00 -18.25 -8.77
CA LEU A 381 0.81 -16.85 -8.36
C LEU A 381 1.94 -16.32 -7.46
N TRP A 382 2.59 -15.25 -7.90
CA TRP A 382 3.31 -14.31 -7.05
C TRP A 382 2.37 -13.13 -6.74
N VAL A 383 2.03 -12.90 -5.48
CA VAL A 383 1.00 -11.90 -5.12
C VAL A 383 1.58 -10.73 -4.33
N ALA A 384 1.28 -9.50 -4.75
CA ALA A 384 1.55 -8.31 -3.94
C ALA A 384 0.43 -8.03 -2.93
N SER A 385 0.77 -7.97 -1.64
CA SER A 385 -0.14 -7.52 -0.59
C SER A 385 0.61 -7.04 0.65
N TRP A 386 0.65 -5.72 0.86
CA TRP A 386 1.51 -5.08 1.87
C TRP A 386 0.81 -4.65 3.18
N GLY A 387 -0.49 -4.92 3.29
CA GLY A 387 -1.31 -4.52 4.45
C GLY A 387 -1.29 -3.00 4.70
N THR A 388 -1.26 -2.61 5.97
CA THR A 388 -1.18 -1.18 6.39
C THR A 388 0.17 -0.79 7.00
N ASP A 389 1.04 -1.76 7.33
CA ASP A 389 2.39 -1.47 7.82
C ASP A 389 3.36 -1.18 6.67
N ASN A 390 3.22 -1.91 5.54
CA ASN A 390 4.18 -1.99 4.45
C ASN A 390 5.63 -2.05 4.97
N GLY A 391 6.03 -3.22 5.49
CA GLY A 391 7.35 -3.44 6.10
C GLY A 391 7.37 -4.64 7.05
N ARG A 392 6.20 -5.12 7.45
CA ARG A 392 5.96 -6.36 8.19
C ARG A 392 4.99 -7.22 7.41
N ILE A 393 4.99 -8.52 7.70
CA ILE A 393 3.89 -9.41 7.29
C ILE A 393 2.56 -8.77 7.74
N PRO A 394 1.58 -8.61 6.84
CA PRO A 394 0.24 -8.13 7.17
C PRO A 394 -0.50 -9.03 8.17
N ASP A 395 -1.55 -8.51 8.79
CA ASP A 395 -2.36 -9.26 9.78
C ASP A 395 -3.25 -10.37 9.15
N SER A 396 -3.12 -10.62 7.84
CA SER A 396 -3.88 -11.62 7.07
C SER A 396 -3.11 -12.09 5.83
N GLN A 397 -3.25 -13.36 5.45
CA GLN A 397 -2.79 -13.87 4.16
C GLN A 397 -3.40 -13.13 2.95
N PRO A 398 -2.73 -13.11 1.78
CA PRO A 398 -3.20 -12.39 0.60
C PRO A 398 -4.44 -13.05 -0.02
N LYS A 399 -5.30 -12.26 -0.65
CA LYS A 399 -6.41 -12.78 -1.45
C LYS A 399 -5.91 -13.21 -2.82
N VAL A 400 -6.16 -14.46 -3.18
CA VAL A 400 -5.57 -15.12 -4.37
C VAL A 400 -6.55 -15.31 -5.53
N GLY A 401 -7.81 -14.87 -5.41
CA GLY A 401 -8.81 -14.99 -6.48
C GLY A 401 -8.98 -16.44 -6.99
N PRO A 402 -8.84 -16.71 -8.31
CA PRO A 402 -9.03 -18.04 -8.88
C PRO A 402 -7.95 -19.04 -8.44
N TRP A 403 -6.74 -18.60 -8.06
CA TRP A 403 -5.68 -19.50 -7.59
C TRP A 403 -6.03 -20.28 -6.31
N ALA A 404 -7.15 -19.98 -5.65
CA ALA A 404 -7.65 -20.77 -4.51
C ALA A 404 -7.84 -22.27 -4.85
N SER A 405 -8.15 -22.62 -6.11
CA SER A 405 -8.21 -24.00 -6.60
C SER A 405 -6.89 -24.55 -7.18
N HIS A 406 -5.82 -23.75 -7.19
CA HIS A 406 -4.53 -24.05 -7.84
C HIS A 406 -3.35 -23.77 -6.90
N GLY A 407 -3.43 -24.26 -5.65
CA GLY A 407 -2.37 -24.13 -4.63
C GLY A 407 -2.26 -22.75 -3.95
N GLY A 408 -3.00 -21.74 -4.43
CA GLY A 408 -3.00 -20.38 -3.91
C GLY A 408 -1.79 -19.57 -4.36
N TRP A 409 -1.29 -18.70 -3.49
CA TRP A 409 -0.02 -18.01 -3.71
C TRP A 409 1.15 -18.99 -3.54
N SER A 410 2.23 -18.76 -4.27
CA SER A 410 3.51 -19.51 -4.15
C SER A 410 4.66 -18.59 -3.73
N LEU A 411 4.64 -17.35 -4.23
CA LEU A 411 5.43 -16.22 -3.77
C LEU A 411 4.49 -15.13 -3.24
N TRP A 412 4.91 -14.36 -2.24
CA TRP A 412 4.15 -13.22 -1.71
C TRP A 412 5.08 -12.04 -1.41
N GLN A 413 4.92 -10.97 -2.20
CA GLN A 413 5.52 -9.67 -1.94
C GLN A 413 4.75 -9.01 -0.78
N TYR A 414 5.30 -9.14 0.43
CA TYR A 414 4.67 -8.69 1.67
C TYR A 414 4.96 -7.21 1.96
N SER A 415 5.90 -6.59 1.25
CA SER A 415 6.23 -5.17 1.41
C SER A 415 7.02 -4.61 0.22
N SER A 416 6.63 -3.45 -0.29
CA SER A 416 7.47 -2.61 -1.17
C SER A 416 8.41 -1.67 -0.40
N ASN A 417 8.87 -2.12 0.77
CA ASN A 417 9.57 -1.31 1.77
C ASN A 417 10.36 -2.16 2.80
N ALA A 418 10.90 -3.31 2.38
CA ALA A 418 11.94 -3.99 3.13
C ALA A 418 13.17 -3.08 3.33
N ARG A 419 13.82 -3.18 4.48
CA ARG A 419 14.96 -2.32 4.85
C ARG A 419 16.15 -3.16 5.27
N ILE A 420 17.15 -3.24 4.38
CA ILE A 420 18.39 -3.97 4.58
C ILE A 420 19.48 -2.97 5.00
N ALA A 421 20.17 -3.23 6.12
CA ALA A 421 21.20 -2.32 6.63
C ALA A 421 22.50 -2.49 5.83
N GLY A 422 23.01 -1.40 5.26
CA GLY A 422 24.27 -1.42 4.51
C GLY A 422 24.17 -1.95 3.06
N SER A 423 22.99 -2.28 2.55
CA SER A 423 22.80 -2.71 1.16
C SER A 423 23.09 -1.64 0.11
N GLY A 424 23.23 -0.37 0.50
CA GLY A 424 23.44 0.77 -0.42
C GLY A 424 22.16 1.39 -0.99
N VAL A 425 21.01 0.74 -0.78
CA VAL A 425 19.70 1.17 -1.28
C VAL A 425 18.72 1.51 -0.16
N GLY A 426 17.69 2.30 -0.48
CA GLY A 426 16.78 2.86 0.51
C GLY A 426 15.74 1.87 1.01
N ALA A 427 14.95 1.32 0.09
CA ALA A 427 13.83 0.41 0.32
C ALA A 427 13.85 -0.65 -0.77
N LEU A 428 13.77 -1.93 -0.42
CA LEU A 428 13.63 -3.02 -1.38
C LEU A 428 12.21 -3.59 -1.31
N ASP A 429 11.81 -4.25 -2.38
CA ASP A 429 10.62 -5.08 -2.36
C ASP A 429 10.99 -6.40 -1.68
N GLY A 430 10.09 -6.87 -0.82
CA GLY A 430 10.38 -7.90 0.18
C GLY A 430 9.38 -9.04 0.10
N ASP A 431 9.92 -10.24 0.02
CA ASP A 431 9.21 -11.42 -0.44
C ASP A 431 9.38 -12.61 0.50
N ILE A 432 8.39 -13.49 0.48
CA ILE A 432 8.45 -14.83 1.06
C ILE A 432 7.92 -15.86 0.06
N ALA A 433 8.50 -17.05 0.08
CA ALA A 433 8.14 -18.16 -0.80
C ALA A 433 7.70 -19.37 0.02
N LYS A 434 6.86 -20.23 -0.57
CA LYS A 434 6.66 -21.59 -0.07
C LYS A 434 7.84 -22.49 -0.46
N ALA A 435 8.06 -23.56 0.29
CA ALA A 435 9.09 -24.58 0.01
C ALA A 435 9.03 -25.16 -1.42
N ASP A 436 7.83 -25.23 -2.02
CA ASP A 436 7.60 -25.77 -3.35
C ASP A 436 7.71 -24.72 -4.48
N ALA A 437 8.10 -23.48 -4.19
CA ALA A 437 8.12 -22.41 -5.20
C ALA A 437 9.12 -22.64 -6.34
N TRP A 438 10.26 -23.30 -6.06
CA TRP A 438 11.25 -23.77 -7.05
C TRP A 438 10.97 -25.19 -7.57
N THR A 439 9.80 -25.77 -7.27
CA THR A 439 9.34 -27.04 -7.85
C THR A 439 8.35 -26.74 -8.97
N PRO A 440 8.66 -27.07 -10.25
CA PRO A 440 7.72 -26.89 -11.33
C PRO A 440 6.47 -27.74 -11.11
N ASN A 441 5.30 -27.22 -11.51
CA ASN A 441 4.11 -28.05 -11.65
C ASN A 441 4.27 -28.97 -12.87
N ALA A 442 3.71 -30.18 -12.80
CA ALA A 442 3.61 -31.10 -13.94
C ALA A 442 2.69 -30.54 -15.05
#